data_AF-A0A924UN62-F1
#
_entry.id   AF-A0A924UN62-F1
#
_cell.length_a   1.000
_cell.length_b   1.000
_cell.length_c   1.000
_cell.angle_alpha   90.00
_cell.angle_beta   90.00
_cell.angle_gamma   90.00
#
_symmetry.space_group_name_H-M   'P 1'
#
loop_
_entity.id
_entity.type
_entity.pdbx_description
1 polymer ?
#
loop_
_entity_poly.entity_id
_entity_poly.type
_entity_poly.pdbx_seq_one_letter_code
_entity_poly.pdbx_strand_id
1 'polypeptide(L)'
;MTNQFQHAIKFIIVICLTIGAFLVVKTYVKKPSVHNAQSQSKSDILKSYLLKNKKPQRVEIFSYTKRFENEVQEIKKMKVPQDPKAKFYITIQFFTDESDPAAPLIAQVRFIDITSENQIKEESLNLE
;
A
#
# COMPACT_ATOMS: atom_id res chain seq x y z
N MET A 1 -7.20 39.10 -52.13
CA MET A 1 -7.65 38.21 -51.01
C MET A 1 -6.57 37.21 -50.57
N THR A 2 -5.27 37.51 -50.69
CA THR A 2 -4.17 36.56 -50.43
C THR A 2 -3.41 36.80 -49.11
N ASN A 3 -3.40 38.03 -48.57
CA ASN A 3 -2.63 38.36 -47.37
C ASN A 3 -3.29 37.90 -46.06
N GLN A 4 -4.63 37.94 -45.95
CA GLN A 4 -5.36 37.52 -44.73
C GLN A 4 -5.23 36.00 -44.47
N PHE A 5 -5.24 35.18 -45.53
CA PHE A 5 -5.07 33.73 -45.44
C PHE A 5 -3.66 33.32 -44.97
N GLN A 6 -2.63 34.05 -45.41
CA GLN A 6 -1.24 33.82 -45.01
C GLN A 6 -1.01 34.09 -43.52
N HIS A 7 -1.65 35.12 -42.95
CA HIS A 7 -1.57 35.41 -41.51
C HIS A 7 -2.32 34.36 -40.68
N ALA A 8 -3.49 33.89 -41.13
CA ALA A 8 -4.24 32.84 -40.45
C ALA A 8 -3.46 31.52 -40.35
N ILE A 9 -2.77 31.12 -41.43
CA ILE A 9 -1.93 29.90 -41.44
C ILE A 9 -0.75 30.03 -40.46
N LYS A 10 -0.09 31.20 -40.42
CA LYS A 10 1.01 31.45 -39.47
C LYS A 10 0.53 31.39 -38.01
N PHE A 11 -0.66 31.91 -37.71
CA PHE A 11 -1.25 31.82 -36.37
C PHE A 11 -1.55 30.38 -35.96
N ILE A 12 -2.06 29.55 -36.86
CA ILE A 12 -2.35 28.13 -36.59
C ILE A 12 -1.05 27.37 -36.25
N ILE A 13 0.04 27.63 -36.98
CA ILE A 13 1.33 26.96 -36.74
C ILE A 13 1.90 27.33 -35.37
N VAL A 14 1.80 28.61 -34.97
CA VAL A 14 2.27 29.06 -33.64
C VAL A 14 1.46 28.42 -32.51
N ILE A 15 0.14 28.28 -32.67
CA ILE A 15 -0.72 27.61 -31.68
C ILE A 15 -0.38 26.11 -31.57
N CYS A 16 -0.13 25.43 -32.69
CA CYS A 16 0.27 24.01 -32.66
C CYS A 16 1.62 23.80 -31.95
N LEU A 17 2.58 24.71 -32.14
CA LEU A 17 3.89 24.63 -31.48
C LEU A 17 3.80 24.86 -29.97
N THR A 18 2.96 25.80 -29.51
CA THR A 18 2.79 26.07 -28.07
C THR A 18 2.06 24.94 -27.34
N ILE A 19 1.04 24.34 -27.96
CA ILE A 19 0.33 23.17 -27.42
C ILE A 19 1.27 21.95 -27.37
N GLY A 20 2.07 21.73 -28.41
CA GLY A 20 3.07 20.66 -28.46
C GLY A 20 4.12 20.79 -27.35
N ALA A 21 4.67 21.99 -27.15
CA ALA A 21 5.64 22.25 -26.09
C ALA A 21 5.04 22.05 -24.68
N PHE A 22 3.80 22.49 -24.45
CA PHE A 22 3.11 22.31 -23.17
C PHE A 22 2.85 20.83 -22.83
N LEU A 23 2.49 20.01 -23.83
CA LEU A 23 2.28 18.57 -23.66
C LEU A 23 3.60 17.84 -23.37
N VAL A 24 4.69 18.20 -24.06
CA VAL A 24 6.02 17.62 -23.84
C VAL A 24 6.48 17.88 -22.41
N VAL A 25 6.40 19.12 -21.91
CA VAL A 25 6.79 19.46 -20.52
C VAL A 25 5.97 18.67 -19.48
N LYS A 26 4.66 18.50 -19.68
CA LYS A 26 3.83 17.70 -18.77
C LYS A 26 4.21 16.21 -18.73
N THR A 27 4.72 15.68 -19.83
CA THR A 27 5.04 14.25 -19.96
C THR A 27 6.40 13.91 -19.33
N TYR A 28 7.38 14.82 -19.38
CA TYR A 28 8.70 14.64 -18.75
C TYR A 28 8.73 14.86 -17.22
N VAL A 29 7.66 15.41 -16.62
CA VAL A 29 7.56 15.57 -15.15
C VAL A 29 7.06 14.30 -14.45
N LYS A 30 6.57 13.29 -15.19
CA LYS A 30 6.50 11.93 -14.67
C LYS A 30 7.89 11.31 -14.73
N LYS A 31 8.77 11.73 -13.82
CA LYS A 31 9.94 10.94 -13.47
C LYS A 31 9.44 9.51 -13.18
N PRO A 32 9.95 8.47 -13.85
CA PRO A 32 9.80 7.14 -13.30
C PRO A 32 10.44 7.22 -11.91
N SER A 33 9.64 7.02 -10.87
CA SER A 33 10.23 6.75 -9.56
C SER A 33 11.11 5.54 -9.80
N VAL A 34 12.43 5.74 -9.76
CA VAL A 34 13.38 4.66 -9.56
C VAL A 34 13.00 4.11 -8.19
N HIS A 35 12.10 3.15 -8.20
CA HIS A 35 11.86 2.27 -7.09
C HIS A 35 13.17 1.50 -7.02
N ASN A 36 14.12 2.02 -6.26
CA ASN A 36 15.16 1.19 -5.68
C ASN A 36 14.39 -0.04 -5.17
N ALA A 37 14.82 -1.24 -5.55
CA ALA A 37 14.33 -2.48 -4.97
C ALA A 37 14.75 -2.48 -3.49
N GLN A 38 14.12 -1.61 -2.72
CA GLN A 38 14.12 -1.62 -1.29
C GLN A 38 13.34 -2.88 -0.97
N SER A 39 14.04 -3.90 -0.45
CA SER A 39 13.39 -5.06 0.13
C SER A 39 12.21 -4.57 0.95
N GLN A 40 10.99 -4.88 0.50
CA GLN A 40 9.78 -4.37 1.14
C GLN A 40 9.81 -4.84 2.59
N SER A 41 9.70 -3.92 3.55
CA SER A 41 9.79 -4.33 4.95
C SER A 41 8.62 -5.26 5.28
N LYS A 42 8.83 -6.18 6.23
CA LYS A 42 7.76 -7.08 6.73
C LYS A 42 6.52 -6.29 7.18
N SER A 43 6.77 -5.11 7.76
CA SER A 43 5.73 -4.17 8.16
C SER A 43 4.96 -3.59 6.96
N ASP A 44 5.64 -3.27 5.86
CA ASP A 44 5.00 -2.78 4.63
C ASP A 44 4.19 -3.85 3.91
N ILE A 45 4.62 -5.11 3.94
CA ILE A 45 3.85 -6.26 3.40
C ILE A 45 2.51 -6.35 4.14
N LEU A 46 2.55 -6.41 5.48
CA LEU A 46 1.34 -6.48 6.29
C LEU A 46 0.47 -5.23 6.13
N LYS A 47 1.08 -4.04 6.11
CA LYS A 47 0.36 -2.78 5.90
C LYS A 47 -0.40 -2.78 4.60
N SER A 48 0.27 -3.16 3.51
CA SER A 48 -0.32 -3.21 2.17
C SER A 48 -1.48 -4.20 2.13
N TYR A 49 -1.37 -5.32 2.82
CA TYR A 49 -2.46 -6.27 2.96
C TYR A 49 -3.65 -5.67 3.74
N LEU A 50 -3.41 -5.04 4.90
CA LEU A 50 -4.47 -4.45 5.72
C LEU A 50 -5.20 -3.31 5.00
N LEU A 51 -4.47 -2.50 4.22
CA LEU A 51 -5.03 -1.39 3.44
C LEU A 51 -5.94 -1.83 2.28
N LYS A 52 -5.79 -3.07 1.79
CA LYS A 52 -6.69 -3.65 0.77
C LYS A 52 -8.03 -4.08 1.36
N ASN A 53 -8.10 -4.26 2.68
CA ASN A 53 -9.30 -4.71 3.37
C ASN A 53 -10.13 -3.52 3.87
N LYS A 54 -11.37 -3.80 4.31
CA LYS A 54 -12.19 -2.79 4.99
C LYS A 54 -11.49 -2.33 6.27
N LYS A 55 -11.67 -1.05 6.61
CA LYS A 55 -11.11 -0.47 7.85
C LYS A 55 -11.77 -1.15 9.06
N PRO A 56 -10.98 -1.74 9.98
CA PRO A 56 -11.52 -2.34 11.19
C PRO A 56 -11.79 -1.26 12.25
N GLN A 57 -12.54 -1.62 13.30
CA GLN A 57 -12.71 -0.72 14.45
C GLN A 57 -11.40 -0.58 15.25
N ARG A 58 -10.66 -1.68 15.39
CA ARG A 58 -9.35 -1.74 16.05
C ARG A 58 -8.52 -2.88 15.50
N VAL A 59 -7.22 -2.85 15.79
CA VAL A 59 -6.28 -3.91 15.46
C VAL A 59 -5.57 -4.35 16.74
N GLU A 60 -5.58 -5.64 17.02
CA GLU A 60 -4.90 -6.26 18.16
C GLU A 60 -3.75 -7.12 17.62
N ILE A 61 -2.57 -7.00 18.24
CA ILE A 61 -1.34 -7.65 17.77
C ILE A 61 -0.75 -8.52 18.87
N PHE A 62 -0.57 -9.80 18.59
CA PHE A 62 -0.01 -10.80 19.48
C PHE A 62 1.27 -11.40 18.86
N SER A 63 2.28 -11.62 19.69
CA SER A 63 3.54 -12.25 19.28
C SER A 63 3.72 -13.58 20.01
N TYR A 64 3.98 -14.63 19.25
CA TYR A 64 4.29 -15.97 19.77
C TYR A 64 5.69 -16.46 19.34
N THR A 65 6.50 -15.57 18.74
CA THR A 65 7.90 -15.82 18.37
C THR A 65 8.84 -14.90 19.15
N LYS A 66 10.03 -15.40 19.46
CA LYS A 66 11.14 -14.61 20.00
C LYS A 66 12.14 -14.21 18.94
N ARG A 67 12.32 -15.04 17.89
CA ARG A 67 13.30 -14.78 16.82
C ARG A 67 13.06 -13.45 16.10
N PHE A 68 11.80 -13.13 15.82
CA PHE A 68 11.42 -11.93 15.06
C PHE A 68 10.86 -10.81 15.96
N GLU A 69 11.30 -10.74 17.22
CA GLU A 69 10.75 -9.77 18.17
C GLU A 69 10.92 -8.32 17.68
N ASN A 70 12.08 -7.98 17.11
CA ASN A 70 12.36 -6.63 16.63
C ASN A 70 11.39 -6.21 15.51
N GLU A 71 11.17 -7.10 14.54
CA GLU A 71 10.26 -6.88 13.42
C GLU A 71 8.82 -6.78 13.91
N VAL A 72 8.41 -7.60 14.88
CA VAL A 72 7.07 -7.49 15.48
C VAL A 72 6.91 -6.17 16.24
N GLN A 73 7.94 -5.69 16.94
CA GLN A 73 7.91 -4.37 17.60
C GLN A 73 7.83 -3.21 16.59
N GLU A 74 8.46 -3.34 15.43
CA GLU A 74 8.30 -2.39 14.33
C GLU A 74 6.86 -2.41 13.79
N ILE A 75 6.31 -3.60 13.54
CA ILE A 75 4.93 -3.77 13.08
C ILE A 75 3.93 -3.18 14.08
N LYS A 76 4.15 -3.33 15.39
CA LYS A 76 3.28 -2.74 16.42
C LYS A 76 3.25 -1.20 16.36
N LYS A 77 4.27 -0.56 15.81
CA LYS A 77 4.31 0.91 15.61
C LYS A 77 3.58 1.36 14.35
N MET A 78 3.20 0.42 13.47
CA MET A 78 2.47 0.72 12.24
C MET A 78 1.11 1.34 12.56
N LYS A 79 0.79 2.45 11.86
CA LYS A 79 -0.56 3.02 11.88
C LYS A 79 -1.40 2.41 10.78
N VAL A 80 -2.53 1.83 11.17
CA VAL A 80 -3.56 1.29 10.27
C VAL A 80 -4.80 2.18 10.38
N PRO A 81 -5.40 2.63 9.25
CA PRO A 81 -6.65 3.37 9.28
C PRO A 81 -7.77 2.56 9.93
N GLN A 82 -8.46 3.15 10.88
CA GLN A 82 -9.58 2.53 11.61
C GLN A 82 -10.89 3.26 11.29
N ASP A 83 -12.01 2.55 11.43
CA ASP A 83 -13.35 3.11 11.35
C ASP A 83 -14.12 2.77 12.64
N PRO A 84 -14.41 3.76 13.51
CA PRO A 84 -15.15 3.53 14.75
C PRO A 84 -16.54 2.91 14.57
N LYS A 85 -17.11 2.96 13.36
CA LYS A 85 -18.42 2.39 13.02
C LYS A 85 -18.33 0.98 12.43
N ALA A 86 -17.13 0.44 12.24
CA ALA A 86 -16.95 -0.91 11.73
C ALA A 86 -17.51 -1.93 12.74
N LYS A 87 -18.16 -2.97 12.23
CA LYS A 87 -18.75 -4.05 13.05
C LYS A 87 -17.78 -5.20 13.33
N PHE A 88 -16.51 -5.02 13.00
CA PHE A 88 -15.48 -6.05 13.15
C PHE A 88 -14.15 -5.42 13.57
N TYR A 89 -13.32 -6.22 14.21
CA TYR A 89 -11.93 -5.89 14.51
C TYR A 89 -11.00 -6.95 13.94
N ILE A 90 -9.70 -6.64 13.87
CA ILE A 90 -8.69 -7.56 13.36
C ILE A 90 -7.76 -7.96 14.50
N THR A 91 -7.47 -9.25 14.62
CA THR A 91 -6.38 -9.78 15.44
C THR A 91 -5.28 -10.30 14.55
N ILE A 92 -4.03 -9.99 14.86
CA ILE A 92 -2.85 -10.44 14.12
C ILE A 92 -1.96 -11.23 15.07
N GLN A 93 -1.71 -12.49 14.76
CA GLN A 93 -0.86 -13.39 15.54
C GLN A 93 0.40 -13.72 14.74
N PHE A 94 1.57 -13.44 15.33
CA PHE A 94 2.86 -13.74 14.70
C PHE A 94 3.45 -15.03 15.25
N PHE A 95 3.87 -15.92 14.35
CA PHE A 95 4.53 -17.17 14.69
C PHE A 95 5.58 -17.53 13.65
N THR A 96 6.50 -18.39 14.07
CA THR A 96 7.49 -19.01 13.20
C THR A 96 7.86 -20.35 13.82
N ASP A 97 8.39 -21.27 13.01
CA ASP A 97 8.99 -22.48 13.56
C ASP A 97 10.35 -22.13 14.16
N GLU A 98 10.45 -22.14 15.48
CA GLU A 98 11.67 -21.83 16.23
C GLU A 98 12.72 -22.95 16.09
N SER A 99 12.33 -24.15 15.63
CA SER A 99 13.24 -25.28 15.42
C SER A 99 13.95 -25.23 14.06
N ASP A 100 13.36 -24.55 13.08
CA ASP A 100 13.93 -24.36 11.74
C ASP A 100 14.45 -22.93 11.56
N PRO A 101 15.78 -22.72 11.45
CA PRO A 101 16.37 -21.41 11.20
C PRO A 101 15.90 -20.72 9.91
N ALA A 102 15.43 -21.49 8.92
CA ALA A 102 14.94 -20.98 7.65
C ALA A 102 13.44 -20.67 7.65
N ALA A 103 12.71 -20.98 8.74
CA ALA A 103 11.28 -20.78 8.76
C ALA A 103 10.90 -19.29 8.73
N PRO A 104 9.94 -18.89 7.88
CA PRO A 104 9.55 -17.51 7.73
C PRO A 104 8.75 -17.01 8.93
N LEU A 105 8.67 -15.68 9.08
CA LEU A 105 7.67 -15.06 9.94
C LEU A 105 6.30 -15.14 9.28
N ILE A 106 5.35 -15.81 9.93
CA ILE A 106 3.96 -15.88 9.48
C ILE A 106 3.10 -14.96 10.34
N ALA A 107 2.20 -14.23 9.67
CA ALA A 107 1.15 -13.44 10.30
C ALA A 107 -0.21 -14.07 10.01
N GLN A 108 -0.88 -14.60 11.03
CA GLN A 108 -2.28 -15.02 10.92
C GLN A 108 -3.18 -13.84 11.28
N VAL A 109 -3.96 -13.42 10.31
CA VAL A 109 -4.88 -12.28 10.39
C VAL A 109 -6.30 -12.83 10.49
N ARG A 110 -6.95 -12.61 11.64
CA ARG A 110 -8.37 -12.97 11.84
C ARG A 110 -9.22 -11.72 11.88
N PHE A 111 -10.40 -11.82 11.27
CA PHE A 111 -11.43 -10.80 11.26
C PHE A 111 -12.55 -11.29 12.17
N ILE A 112 -12.80 -10.56 13.25
CA ILE A 112 -13.73 -10.98 14.29
C ILE A 112 -14.91 -10.01 14.34
N ASP A 113 -16.13 -10.56 14.27
CA ASP A 113 -17.35 -9.78 14.45
C ASP A 113 -17.45 -9.29 15.90
N ILE A 114 -17.73 -8.00 16.09
CA ILE A 114 -17.71 -7.38 17.42
C ILE A 114 -18.91 -7.79 18.27
N THR A 115 -20.05 -8.11 17.63
CA THR A 115 -21.30 -8.37 18.36
C THR A 115 -21.39 -9.84 18.76
N SER A 116 -21.02 -10.73 17.86
CA SER A 116 -21.14 -12.18 18.03
C SER A 116 -19.85 -12.85 18.47
N GLU A 117 -18.71 -12.13 18.43
CA GLU A 117 -17.35 -12.65 18.67
C GLU A 117 -16.93 -13.79 17.72
N ASN A 118 -17.74 -14.06 16.70
CA ASN A 118 -17.46 -15.09 15.73
C ASN A 118 -16.37 -14.63 14.76
N GLN A 119 -15.55 -15.59 14.35
CA GLN A 119 -14.60 -15.40 13.26
C GLN A 119 -15.37 -15.25 11.94
N ILE A 120 -15.15 -14.14 11.26
CA ILE A 120 -15.68 -13.85 9.92
C ILE A 120 -14.80 -14.51 8.86
N LYS A 121 -13.48 -14.33 9.00
CA LYS A 121 -12.47 -14.94 8.13
C LYS A 121 -11.11 -14.98 8.81
N GLU A 122 -10.24 -15.84 8.30
CA GLU A 122 -8.84 -15.94 8.69
C GLU A 122 -7.98 -16.14 7.46
N GLU A 123 -6.83 -15.47 7.43
CA GLU A 123 -5.84 -15.60 6.37
C GLU A 123 -4.43 -15.64 6.99
N SER A 124 -3.55 -16.45 6.43
CA SER A 124 -2.13 -16.52 6.83
C SER A 124 -1.26 -15.85 5.78
N LEU A 125 -0.35 -15.00 6.23
CA LEU A 125 0.56 -14.24 5.37
C LEU A 125 1.99 -14.62 5.70
N ASN A 126 2.75 -15.01 4.68
CA ASN A 126 4.20 -15.05 4.76
C ASN A 126 4.73 -13.61 4.64
N LEU A 127 5.59 -13.20 5.58
CA LEU A 127 6.17 -11.86 5.63
C LEU A 127 7.65 -11.80 5.18
N GLU A 128 8.23 -12.91 4.72
CA GLU A 128 9.52 -12.94 4.02
C GLU A 128 9.38 -12.71 2.51
#